data_AF-A0A1H9Q8F3-F1
#
_entry.id   AF-A0A1H9Q8F3-F1
#
_cell.length_a   1.000
_cell.length_b   1.000
_cell.length_c   1.000
_cell.angle_alpha   90.00
_cell.angle_beta   90.00
_cell.angle_gamma   90.00
#
_symmetry.space_group_name_H-M   'P 1'
#
loop_
_entity.id
_entity.type
_entity.pdbx_description
1 polymer ?
#
loop_
_entity_poly.entity_id
_entity_poly.type
_entity_poly.pdbx_seq_one_letter_code
_entity_poly.pdbx_strand_id
1 'polypeptide(L)'
;MRKVLILIFSFLVIVAGAYTFLKWYSPLAVYSSGFGLDGEVQLVEAGNKSPIGTVKIEEVLVNNNDSPSEVKIQVSHHMQGFVITDDFDGEVESEYTFKEVNAVSIQPDTHPQKQLEKVNAGTATEDDLIYSLSCIHNEPINQVTIKYRHLGVSHKKTLSVD
;
A
#
# COMPACT_ATOMS: atom_id res chain seq x y z
N MET A 1 -19.54 3.36 -43.03
CA MET A 1 -20.22 3.79 -41.79
C MET A 1 -20.60 2.63 -40.87
N ARG A 2 -21.42 1.65 -41.28
CA ARG A 2 -21.84 0.52 -40.43
C ARG A 2 -20.69 -0.30 -39.81
N LYS A 3 -19.62 -0.61 -40.56
CA LYS A 3 -18.43 -1.32 -40.03
C LYS A 3 -17.66 -0.50 -38.99
N VAL A 4 -17.61 0.83 -39.17
CA VAL A 4 -16.96 1.75 -38.22
C VAL A 4 -17.75 1.83 -36.92
N LEU A 5 -19.09 1.89 -37.00
CA LEU A 5 -19.95 1.85 -35.81
C LEU A 5 -19.80 0.55 -35.03
N ILE A 6 -19.70 -0.60 -35.71
CA ILE A 6 -19.45 -1.89 -35.05
C ILE A 6 -18.09 -1.87 -34.34
N LEU A 7 -17.03 -1.37 -34.99
CA LEU A 7 -15.70 -1.28 -34.36
C LEU A 7 -15.71 -0.36 -33.14
N ILE A 8 -16.37 0.80 -33.20
CA ILE A 8 -16.53 1.71 -32.07
C ILE A 8 -17.28 1.03 -30.92
N PHE A 9 -18.38 0.35 -31.23
CA PHE A 9 -19.17 -0.36 -30.22
C PHE A 9 -18.37 -1.49 -29.56
N SER A 10 -17.67 -2.32 -30.36
CA SER A 10 -16.79 -3.37 -29.84
C SER A 10 -15.68 -2.80 -28.96
N PHE A 11 -15.06 -1.69 -29.36
CA PHE A 11 -14.04 -1.02 -28.55
C PHE A 11 -14.61 -0.53 -27.21
N LEU A 12 -15.80 0.08 -27.21
CA LEU A 12 -16.47 0.51 -25.98
C LEU A 12 -16.76 -0.66 -25.03
N VAL A 13 -17.20 -1.81 -25.57
CA VAL A 13 -17.44 -3.03 -24.77
C VAL A 13 -16.14 -3.53 -24.13
N ILE A 14 -15.03 -3.53 -24.87
CA ILE A 14 -13.71 -3.93 -24.34
C ILE A 14 -13.25 -2.98 -23.24
N VAL A 15 -13.37 -1.66 -23.44
CA VAL A 15 -12.98 -0.67 -22.44
C VAL A 15 -13.83 -0.79 -21.17
N ALA A 16 -15.15 -0.96 -21.33
CA ALA A 16 -16.05 -1.17 -20.20
C ALA A 16 -15.71 -2.45 -19.43
N GLY A 17 -15.44 -3.56 -20.14
CA GLY A 17 -15.02 -4.83 -19.54
C GLY A 17 -13.66 -4.73 -18.83
N ALA A 18 -12.70 -4.01 -19.40
CA ALA A 18 -11.41 -3.77 -18.77
C ALA A 18 -11.56 -2.94 -17.48
N TYR A 19 -12.37 -1.88 -17.51
CA TYR A 19 -12.62 -1.05 -16.34
C TYR A 19 -13.30 -1.83 -15.22
N THR A 20 -14.32 -2.64 -15.52
CA THR A 20 -15.01 -3.45 -14.51
C THR A 20 -14.08 -4.51 -13.92
N PHE A 21 -13.26 -5.16 -14.75
CA PHE A 21 -12.23 -6.08 -14.28
C PHE A 21 -11.25 -5.41 -13.32
N LEU A 22 -10.70 -4.25 -13.72
CA LEU A 22 -9.78 -3.48 -12.86
C LEU A 22 -10.45 -3.06 -11.56
N LYS A 23 -11.73 -2.68 -11.58
CA LYS A 23 -12.46 -2.28 -10.37
C LYS A 23 -12.61 -3.43 -9.36
N TRP A 24 -12.82 -4.66 -9.84
CA TRP A 24 -12.91 -5.83 -8.98
C TRP A 24 -11.55 -6.35 -8.50
N TYR A 25 -10.50 -6.21 -9.31
CA TYR A 25 -9.17 -6.63 -8.91
C TYR A 25 -8.53 -5.59 -7.99
N SER A 26 -8.46 -5.88 -6.68
CA SER A 26 -7.75 -5.06 -5.69
C SER A 26 -6.26 -5.40 -5.68
N PRO A 27 -5.38 -4.59 -6.32
CA PRO A 27 -3.96 -4.92 -6.45
C PRO A 27 -3.19 -4.76 -5.14
N LEU A 28 -3.66 -3.94 -4.20
CA LEU A 28 -2.97 -3.72 -2.94
C LEU A 28 -3.12 -4.94 -2.01
N ALA A 29 -1.99 -5.50 -1.59
CA ALA A 29 -1.84 -6.44 -0.48
C ALA A 29 -1.44 -5.64 0.76
N VAL A 30 -2.06 -5.94 1.90
CA VAL A 30 -1.76 -5.28 3.18
C VAL A 30 -1.85 -6.29 4.30
N TYR A 31 -0.94 -6.17 5.27
CA TYR A 31 -0.83 -7.05 6.44
C TYR A 31 -0.42 -6.22 7.65
N SER A 32 -0.93 -6.56 8.84
CA SER A 32 -0.39 -6.02 10.09
C SER A 32 1.03 -6.57 10.28
N SER A 33 2.01 -5.71 10.53
CA SER A 33 3.41 -6.11 10.71
C SER A 33 3.97 -5.81 12.09
N GLY A 34 3.33 -4.93 12.87
CA GLY A 34 3.70 -4.67 14.26
C GLY A 34 2.97 -3.47 14.84
N PHE A 35 3.02 -3.33 16.16
CA PHE A 35 2.45 -2.19 16.88
C PHE A 35 3.41 -1.72 17.99
N GLY A 36 3.21 -0.48 18.44
CA GLY A 36 3.95 0.13 19.53
C GLY A 36 3.04 1.02 20.39
N LEU A 37 3.55 1.47 21.53
CA LEU A 37 2.85 2.38 22.45
C LEU A 37 1.42 1.94 22.78
N ASP A 38 1.26 0.72 23.31
CA ASP A 38 -0.04 0.15 23.67
C ASP A 38 -1.09 0.14 22.51
N GLY A 39 -0.61 0.15 21.26
CA GLY A 39 -1.42 0.11 20.04
C GLY A 39 -1.68 1.47 19.39
N GLU A 40 -1.15 2.56 19.95
CA GLU A 40 -1.25 3.92 19.38
C GLU A 40 -0.42 4.07 18.09
N VAL A 41 0.61 3.25 17.93
CA VAL A 41 1.41 3.16 16.70
C VAL A 41 1.13 1.83 16.02
N GLN A 42 0.70 1.87 14.75
CA GLN A 42 0.47 0.70 13.93
C GLN A 42 1.32 0.72 12.67
N LEU A 43 2.06 -0.37 12.46
CA LEU A 43 2.77 -0.65 11.23
C LEU A 43 1.92 -1.60 10.36
N VAL A 44 1.64 -1.18 9.14
CA VAL A 44 0.93 -1.97 8.13
C VAL A 44 1.81 -2.15 6.91
N GLU A 45 2.33 -3.36 6.71
CA GLU A 45 3.06 -3.68 5.49
C GLU A 45 2.11 -3.62 4.29
N ALA A 46 2.55 -2.98 3.21
CA ALA A 46 1.76 -2.76 2.01
C ALA A 46 2.57 -3.12 0.77
N GLY A 47 1.92 -3.71 -0.23
CA GLY A 47 2.58 -4.01 -1.49
C GLY A 47 1.63 -4.25 -2.65
N ASN A 48 2.17 -4.24 -3.85
CA ASN A 48 1.41 -4.34 -5.07
C ASN A 48 1.51 -5.74 -5.67
N LYS A 49 0.36 -6.40 -5.82
CA LYS A 49 0.24 -7.73 -6.43
C LYS A 49 0.26 -7.70 -7.94
N SER A 50 -0.01 -6.53 -8.54
CA SER A 50 -0.05 -6.36 -9.98
C SER A 50 1.37 -6.34 -10.55
N PRO A 51 1.62 -7.04 -11.68
CA PRO A 51 2.90 -6.96 -12.39
C PRO A 51 3.03 -5.68 -13.23
N ILE A 52 1.96 -4.91 -13.37
CA ILE A 52 1.93 -3.66 -14.15
C ILE A 52 1.29 -2.53 -13.36
N GLY A 53 1.79 -1.31 -13.56
CA GLY A 53 1.25 -0.11 -12.94
C GLY A 53 1.54 -0.01 -11.44
N THR A 54 1.69 1.21 -10.95
CA THR A 54 1.93 1.47 -9.53
C THR A 54 0.62 1.57 -8.74
N VAL A 55 0.72 1.43 -7.42
CA VAL A 55 -0.35 1.81 -6.50
C VAL A 55 0.02 3.12 -5.82
N LYS A 56 -0.88 4.10 -5.87
CA LYS A 56 -0.73 5.38 -5.17
C LYS A 56 -1.72 5.46 -4.03
N ILE A 57 -1.22 5.59 -2.80
CA ILE A 57 -2.07 5.80 -1.63
C ILE A 57 -2.55 7.25 -1.65
N GLU A 58 -3.87 7.42 -1.50
CA GLU A 58 -4.52 8.73 -1.51
C GLU A 58 -4.86 9.18 -0.10
N GLU A 59 -5.27 8.24 0.76
CA GLU A 59 -5.72 8.54 2.12
C GLU A 59 -5.60 7.30 3.00
N VAL A 60 -5.24 7.52 4.27
CA VAL A 60 -5.22 6.50 5.31
C VAL A 60 -6.08 6.98 6.46
N LEU A 61 -6.94 6.09 6.95
CA LEU A 61 -7.86 6.32 8.04
C LEU A 61 -7.73 5.19 9.05
N VAL A 62 -7.97 5.50 10.31
CA VAL A 62 -7.90 4.54 11.42
C VAL A 62 -9.26 4.43 12.11
N ASN A 63 -9.51 3.28 12.74
CA ASN A 63 -10.71 3.02 13.54
C ASN A 63 -12.00 3.40 12.79
N ASN A 64 -12.80 4.31 13.33
CA ASN A 64 -14.12 4.72 12.83
C ASN A 64 -14.08 5.63 11.59
N ASN A 65 -13.06 5.48 10.74
CA ASN A 65 -12.69 6.37 9.63
C ASN A 65 -12.16 7.73 10.11
N ASP A 66 -11.50 7.75 11.26
CA ASP A 66 -10.83 8.94 11.78
C ASP A 66 -9.49 9.12 11.06
N SER A 67 -9.03 10.37 10.95
CA SER A 67 -7.69 10.64 10.46
C SER A 67 -6.68 10.30 11.57
N PRO A 68 -5.60 9.55 11.25
CA PRO A 68 -4.51 9.38 12.20
C PRO A 68 -3.89 10.75 12.54
N SER A 69 -3.28 10.85 13.71
CA SER A 69 -2.53 12.05 14.12
C SER A 69 -1.38 12.30 13.14
N GLU A 70 -0.70 11.22 12.73
CA GLU A 70 0.27 11.25 11.66
C GLU A 70 0.29 9.94 10.88
N VAL A 71 0.63 10.03 9.60
CA VAL A 71 0.87 8.85 8.76
C VAL A 71 1.99 9.09 7.77
N LYS A 72 2.94 8.15 7.72
CA LYS A 72 4.02 8.13 6.73
C LYS A 72 4.08 6.77 6.06
N ILE A 73 4.66 6.74 4.87
CA ILE A 73 5.07 5.51 4.22
C ILE A 73 6.58 5.34 4.39
N GLN A 74 6.98 4.20 4.94
CA GLN A 74 8.37 3.78 4.95
C GLN A 74 8.68 3.06 3.64
N VAL A 75 9.80 3.45 3.01
CA VAL A 75 10.36 2.74 1.86
C VAL A 75 11.66 2.12 2.31
N SER A 76 11.78 0.80 2.21
CA SER A 76 12.93 0.05 2.74
C SER A 76 13.27 -1.15 1.85
N HIS A 77 14.21 -1.97 2.29
CA HIS A 77 14.55 -3.28 1.75
C HIS A 77 14.70 -4.27 2.92
N HIS A 78 14.71 -5.57 2.62
CA HIS A 78 14.67 -6.62 3.64
C HIS A 78 15.82 -6.60 4.66
N MET A 79 17.01 -6.17 4.26
CA MET A 79 18.18 -6.12 5.16
C MET A 79 18.11 -4.98 6.17
N GLN A 80 17.38 -3.90 5.86
CA GLN A 80 17.14 -2.80 6.79
C GLN A 80 15.87 -3.02 7.61
N GLY A 81 14.84 -3.60 7.00
CA GLY A 81 13.54 -3.82 7.64
C GLY A 81 12.78 -2.51 7.88
N PHE A 82 11.84 -2.53 8.82
CA PHE A 82 11.07 -1.35 9.23
C PHE A 82 11.33 -1.03 10.70
N VAL A 83 11.11 0.23 11.06
CA VAL A 83 11.11 0.69 12.46
C VAL A 83 9.68 1.01 12.90
N ILE A 84 9.37 0.76 14.17
CA ILE A 84 8.12 1.17 14.81
C ILE A 84 8.44 2.36 15.70
N THR A 85 7.83 3.51 15.43
CA THR A 85 8.15 4.78 16.09
C THR A 85 6.95 5.71 16.12
N ASP A 86 6.89 6.58 17.12
CA ASP A 86 5.97 7.71 17.26
C ASP A 86 6.62 9.06 16.89
N ASP A 87 7.91 9.08 16.56
CA ASP A 87 8.65 10.28 16.17
C ASP A 87 9.47 10.00 14.91
N PHE A 88 9.02 10.53 13.76
CA PHE A 88 9.71 10.31 12.49
C PHE A 88 10.99 11.13 12.31
N ASP A 89 11.27 12.10 13.20
CA ASP A 89 12.43 12.99 13.13
C ASP A 89 13.51 12.65 14.19
N GLY A 90 13.37 11.50 14.86
CA GLY A 90 14.31 11.01 15.86
C GLY A 90 15.68 10.58 15.28
N GLU A 91 16.67 10.43 16.17
CA GLU A 91 18.05 10.08 15.78
C GLU A 91 18.13 8.71 15.10
N VAL A 92 17.40 7.71 15.60
CA VAL A 92 17.34 6.36 15.03
C VAL A 92 16.57 6.37 13.72
N GLU A 93 15.49 7.13 13.67
CA GLU A 93 14.58 7.26 12.53
C GLU A 93 15.23 7.94 11.33
N SER A 94 16.26 8.76 11.58
CA SER A 94 17.09 9.35 10.53
C SER A 94 17.80 8.32 9.63
N GLU A 95 17.96 7.08 10.11
CA GLU A 95 18.50 5.96 9.31
C GLU A 95 17.45 5.37 8.35
N TYR A 96 16.16 5.61 8.60
CA TYR A 96 15.03 5.07 7.84
C TYR A 96 14.44 6.11 6.89
N THR A 97 13.83 5.65 5.79
CA THR A 97 13.22 6.55 4.80
C THR A 97 11.71 6.67 5.01
N PHE A 98 11.30 7.74 5.70
CA PHE A 98 9.90 8.15 5.81
C PHE A 98 9.53 9.15 4.72
N LYS A 99 8.36 8.95 4.12
CA LYS A 99 7.82 9.85 3.09
C LYS A 99 6.33 10.09 3.33
N GLU A 100 5.84 11.19 2.77
CA GLU A 100 4.40 11.42 2.67
C GLU A 100 3.73 10.30 1.86
N VAL A 101 2.58 9.83 2.33
CA VAL A 101 1.84 8.73 1.70
C VAL A 101 1.49 9.01 0.23
N ASN A 102 1.25 10.28 -0.11
CA ASN A 102 0.88 10.72 -1.45
C ASN A 102 2.08 10.99 -2.38
N ALA A 103 3.30 11.00 -1.83
CA ALA A 103 4.55 11.23 -2.58
C ALA A 103 5.15 9.93 -3.12
N VAL A 104 4.75 8.78 -2.57
CA VAL A 104 5.28 7.47 -2.97
C VAL A 104 4.29 6.73 -3.86
N SER A 105 4.85 6.02 -4.82
CA SER A 105 4.13 5.05 -5.65
C SER A 105 4.68 3.67 -5.34
N ILE A 106 3.85 2.78 -4.81
CA ILE A 106 4.20 1.39 -4.53
C ILE A 106 4.42 0.67 -5.87
N GLN A 107 5.65 0.20 -6.08
CA GLN A 107 6.07 -0.40 -7.34
C GLN A 107 5.34 -1.73 -7.62
N PRO A 108 5.18 -2.13 -8.90
CA PRO A 108 4.66 -3.45 -9.25
C PRO A 108 5.45 -4.59 -8.60
N ASP A 109 4.82 -5.76 -8.48
CA ASP A 109 5.46 -6.99 -7.98
C ASP A 109 6.12 -6.89 -6.59
N THR A 110 5.59 -6.02 -5.72
CA THR A 110 6.06 -5.81 -4.34
C THR A 110 5.19 -6.51 -3.30
N HIS A 111 4.51 -7.60 -3.68
CA HIS A 111 3.63 -8.34 -2.77
C HIS A 111 4.41 -8.82 -1.52
N PRO A 112 3.99 -8.48 -0.28
CA PRO A 112 4.69 -8.85 0.96
C PRO A 112 5.04 -10.33 1.08
N GLN A 113 4.06 -11.23 0.84
CA GLN A 113 4.32 -12.67 0.81
C GLN A 113 5.40 -13.11 -0.20
N LYS A 114 5.39 -12.58 -1.43
CA LYS A 114 6.43 -12.91 -2.42
C LYS A 114 7.80 -12.37 -2.01
N GLN A 115 7.80 -11.22 -1.36
CA GLN A 115 8.99 -10.59 -0.81
C GLN A 115 9.58 -11.45 0.34
N LEU A 116 8.73 -11.98 1.22
CA LEU A 116 9.12 -12.96 2.24
C LEU A 116 9.64 -14.28 1.64
N GLU A 117 9.06 -14.76 0.54
CA GLU A 117 9.58 -15.94 -0.18
C GLU A 117 11.01 -15.72 -0.68
N LYS A 118 11.34 -14.52 -1.18
CA LYS A 118 12.72 -14.18 -1.58
C LYS A 118 13.69 -14.21 -0.40
N VAL A 119 13.26 -13.67 0.75
CA VAL A 119 14.05 -13.72 1.99
C VAL A 119 14.32 -15.16 2.40
N ASN A 120 13.27 -15.98 2.46
CA ASN A 120 13.40 -17.40 2.83
C ASN A 120 14.26 -18.21 1.85
N ALA A 121 14.26 -17.84 0.58
CA ALA A 121 15.11 -18.44 -0.45
C ALA A 121 16.56 -17.91 -0.45
N GLY A 122 16.86 -16.87 0.34
CA GLY A 122 18.17 -16.20 0.33
C GLY A 122 18.45 -15.41 -0.95
N THR A 123 17.41 -15.00 -1.69
CA THR A 123 17.52 -14.29 -2.98
C THR A 123 17.10 -12.82 -2.91
N ALA A 124 16.69 -12.33 -1.74
CA ALA A 124 16.35 -10.94 -1.52
C ALA A 124 17.58 -10.03 -1.68
N THR A 125 17.41 -8.90 -2.37
CA THR A 125 18.45 -7.89 -2.58
C THR A 125 18.03 -6.51 -2.06
N GLU A 126 18.95 -5.52 -2.08
CA GLU A 126 18.64 -4.14 -1.69
C GLU A 126 17.70 -3.45 -2.69
N ASP A 127 17.66 -3.96 -3.92
CA ASP A 127 16.73 -3.49 -4.97
C ASP A 127 15.30 -4.00 -4.73
N ASP A 128 15.11 -5.00 -3.86
CA ASP A 128 13.80 -5.53 -3.49
C ASP A 128 13.12 -4.62 -2.47
N LEU A 129 12.51 -3.56 -3.00
CA LEU A 129 11.80 -2.57 -2.20
C LEU A 129 10.58 -3.17 -1.49
N ILE A 130 10.48 -2.87 -0.20
CA ILE A 130 9.33 -3.15 0.67
C ILE A 130 8.75 -1.84 1.20
N TYR A 131 7.46 -1.85 1.51
CA TYR A 131 6.73 -0.66 1.96
C TYR A 131 5.89 -0.96 3.18
N SER A 132 5.85 -0.02 4.11
CA SER A 132 4.90 -0.05 5.21
C SER A 132 4.30 1.33 5.47
N LEU A 133 3.09 1.34 5.99
CA LEU A 133 2.45 2.53 6.52
C LEU A 133 2.68 2.54 8.02
N SER A 134 3.26 3.62 8.53
CA SER A 134 3.31 3.92 9.96
C SER A 134 2.19 4.89 10.28
N CYS A 135 1.21 4.43 11.05
CA CYS A 135 0.08 5.22 11.48
C CYS A 135 0.22 5.49 12.99
N ILE A 136 0.15 6.76 13.37
CA ILE A 136 0.16 7.19 14.77
C ILE A 136 -1.21 7.77 15.09
N HIS A 137 -1.80 7.36 16.20
CA HIS A 137 -3.08 7.86 16.66
C HIS A 137 -3.13 7.96 18.19
N ASN A 138 -3.96 8.86 18.71
CA ASN A 138 -4.05 9.11 20.15
C ASN A 138 -4.83 8.03 20.91
N GLU A 139 -5.41 7.07 20.18
CA GLU A 139 -6.12 5.92 20.74
C GLU A 139 -5.61 4.65 20.05
N PRO A 140 -5.66 3.48 20.72
CA PRO A 140 -5.26 2.23 20.11
C PRO A 140 -5.94 2.00 18.75
N ILE A 141 -5.12 1.71 17.75
CA ILE A 141 -5.55 1.45 16.38
C ILE A 141 -5.96 -0.02 16.30
N ASN A 142 -7.25 -0.26 16.02
CA ASN A 142 -7.82 -1.60 15.83
C ASN A 142 -8.21 -1.86 14.36
N GLN A 143 -8.25 -0.81 13.55
CA GLN A 143 -8.61 -0.89 12.14
C GLN A 143 -7.84 0.16 11.35
N VAL A 144 -7.35 -0.23 10.17
CA VAL A 144 -6.74 0.68 9.20
C VAL A 144 -7.47 0.56 7.87
N THR A 145 -7.82 1.70 7.29
CA THR A 145 -8.51 1.83 6.02
C THR A 145 -7.68 2.66 5.06
N ILE A 146 -7.33 2.08 3.92
CA ILE A 146 -6.46 2.67 2.91
C ILE A 146 -7.28 2.91 1.65
N LYS A 147 -7.37 4.17 1.23
CA LYS A 147 -7.89 4.55 -0.09
C LYS A 147 -6.71 4.77 -1.02
N TYR A 148 -6.80 4.19 -2.20
CA TYR A 148 -5.68 4.19 -3.14
C TYR A 148 -6.15 4.12 -4.58
N ARG A 149 -5.25 4.44 -5.51
CA ARG A 149 -5.50 4.41 -6.95
C ARG A 149 -4.52 3.48 -7.65
N HIS A 150 -5.03 2.76 -8.64
CA HIS A 150 -4.24 1.92 -9.54
C HIS A 150 -4.80 2.02 -10.95
N LEU A 151 -3.93 2.29 -11.94
CA LEU A 151 -4.32 2.43 -13.35
C LEU A 151 -5.55 3.35 -13.56
N GLY A 152 -5.63 4.43 -12.78
CA GLY A 152 -6.74 5.41 -12.82
C GLY A 152 -8.01 5.01 -12.06
N VAL A 153 -8.06 3.81 -11.48
CA VAL A 153 -9.22 3.30 -10.73
C VAL A 153 -8.98 3.46 -9.23
N SER A 154 -9.93 4.07 -8.52
CA SER A 154 -9.89 4.21 -7.05
C SER A 154 -10.44 2.96 -6.36
N HIS A 155 -9.79 2.57 -5.27
CA HIS A 155 -10.11 1.43 -4.43
C HIS A 155 -10.09 1.82 -2.95
N LYS A 156 -10.72 0.98 -2.13
CA LYS A 156 -10.70 1.05 -0.68
C LYS A 156 -10.36 -0.34 -0.15
N LYS A 157 -9.43 -0.42 0.80
CA LYS A 157 -9.11 -1.64 1.52
C LYS A 157 -9.07 -1.37 3.01
N THR A 158 -9.77 -2.20 3.78
CA THR A 158 -9.81 -2.12 5.23
C THR A 158 -9.23 -3.41 5.80
N LEU A 159 -8.37 -3.28 6.80
CA LEU A 159 -7.91 -4.38 7.62
C LEU A 159 -8.20 -4.08 9.09
N SER A 160 -8.56 -5.11 9.84
CA SER A 160 -8.46 -5.10 11.30
C SER A 160 -7.01 -5.39 11.68
N VAL A 161 -6.54 -4.72 12.72
CA VAL A 161 -5.23 -4.93 13.32
C VAL A 161 -5.50 -5.31 14.78
N ASP A 162 -4.79 -6.33 15.27
CA ASP A 162 -4.95 -6.92 16.60
C ASP A 162 -3.86 -6.41 17.55
#